data_AF-A0A7W4G9I6-F1
#
_entry.id   AF-A0A7W4G9I6-F1
#
_cell.length_a   1.000
_cell.length_b   1.000
_cell.length_c   1.000
_cell.angle_alpha   90.00
_cell.angle_beta   90.00
_cell.angle_gamma   90.00
#
_symmetry.space_group_name_H-M   'P 1'
#
loop_
_entity.id
_entity.type
_entity.pdbx_description
1 polymer ?
#
loop_
_entity_poly.entity_id
_entity_poly.type
_entity_poly.pdbx_seq_one_letter_code
_entity_poly.pdbx_strand_id
1 'polypeptide(L)'
;MQIEEVIALLKEKNEPVPKPLLLPTEDEVSCAEKDLSFKFPAQYRKFMLEASCVTFGVREPGLVLPDLQPYCCLRRMTKDGRQSGVHILTSFDHPMALTLIAYSH
;
A
#
# COMPACT_ATOMS: atom_id res chain seq x y z
N MET A 1 15.70 -12.52 -3.22
CA MET A 1 14.40 -13.02 -2.73
C MET A 1 13.35 -12.61 -3.74
N GLN A 2 12.65 -13.59 -4.31
CA GLN A 2 11.59 -13.35 -5.28
C GLN A 2 10.33 -12.88 -4.56
N ILE A 3 9.46 -12.09 -5.21
CA ILE A 3 8.27 -11.50 -4.58
C ILE A 3 7.33 -12.57 -4.00
N GLU A 4 7.29 -13.74 -4.62
CA GLU A 4 6.52 -14.91 -4.18
C GLU A 4 6.99 -15.42 -2.82
N GLU A 5 8.31 -15.50 -2.61
CA GLU A 5 8.92 -15.92 -1.34
C GLU A 5 8.60 -14.91 -0.24
N VAL A 6 8.61 -13.62 -0.58
CA VAL A 6 8.25 -12.54 0.36
C VAL A 6 6.78 -12.64 0.78
N ILE A 7 5.88 -12.82 -0.19
CA ILE A 7 4.44 -12.96 0.07
C ILE A 7 4.16 -14.18 0.96
N ALA A 8 4.82 -15.31 0.69
CA ALA A 8 4.68 -16.50 1.51
C ALA A 8 5.15 -16.24 2.97
N LEU A 9 6.30 -15.59 3.14
CA LEU A 9 6.83 -15.24 4.46
C LEU A 9 5.90 -14.28 5.22
N LEU A 10 5.35 -13.27 4.54
CA LEU A 10 4.38 -12.35 5.15
C LEU A 10 3.14 -13.08 5.66
N LYS A 11 2.59 -14.00 4.86
CA LYS A 11 1.43 -14.81 5.25
C LYS A 11 1.73 -15.70 6.45
N GLU A 12 2.93 -16.27 6.53
CA GLU A 12 3.37 -17.08 7.67
C GLU A 12 3.47 -16.24 8.96
N LYS A 13 3.95 -14.99 8.84
CA LYS A 13 4.13 -14.08 9.97
C LYS A 13 2.88 -13.28 10.33
N ASN A 14 1.74 -13.58 9.72
CA ASN A 14 0.50 -12.84 9.96
C ASN A 14 0.03 -12.96 11.42
N GLU A 15 -0.17 -11.83 12.06
CA GLU A 15 -0.65 -11.73 13.44
C GLU A 15 -2.19 -11.67 13.48
N PRO A 16 -2.85 -12.37 14.41
CA PRO A 16 -4.29 -12.29 14.56
C PRO A 16 -4.68 -10.92 15.14
N VAL A 17 -5.64 -10.26 14.51
CA VAL A 17 -6.21 -8.98 14.97
C VAL A 17 -7.72 -9.07 15.14
N PRO A 18 -8.34 -8.24 16.01
CA PRO A 18 -9.78 -8.28 16.24
C PRO A 18 -10.63 -8.08 14.98
N LYS A 19 -10.13 -7.30 14.02
CA LYS A 19 -10.78 -7.06 12.73
C LYS A 19 -9.78 -7.22 11.59
N PRO A 20 -9.65 -8.42 11.00
CA PRO A 20 -8.76 -8.65 9.87
C PRO A 20 -9.13 -7.78 8.67
N LEU A 21 -8.11 -7.34 7.94
CA LEU A 21 -8.30 -6.64 6.68
C LEU A 21 -8.69 -7.64 5.58
N LEU A 22 -9.43 -7.14 4.59
CA LEU A 22 -9.70 -7.89 3.36
C LEU A 22 -8.59 -7.64 2.34
N LEU A 23 -8.50 -8.51 1.33
CA LEU A 23 -7.69 -8.20 0.16
C LEU A 23 -8.52 -7.34 -0.80
N PRO A 24 -7.92 -6.31 -1.43
CA PRO A 24 -8.59 -5.57 -2.48
C PRO A 24 -8.74 -6.44 -3.74
N THR A 25 -9.77 -6.11 -4.51
CA THR A 25 -10.02 -6.64 -5.85
C THR A 25 -9.15 -5.95 -6.89
N GLU A 26 -8.99 -6.59 -8.05
CA GLU A 26 -8.31 -6.01 -9.22
C GLU A 26 -8.91 -4.67 -9.66
N ASP A 27 -10.24 -4.54 -9.56
CA ASP A 27 -10.96 -3.32 -9.92
C ASP A 27 -10.67 -2.20 -8.92
N GLU A 28 -10.62 -2.49 -7.62
CA GLU A 28 -10.27 -1.51 -6.59
C GLU A 28 -8.84 -1.00 -6.77
N VAL A 29 -7.89 -1.90 -7.02
CA VAL A 29 -6.49 -1.53 -7.31
C VAL A 29 -6.41 -0.68 -8.57
N SER A 30 -7.11 -1.07 -9.63
CA SER A 30 -7.13 -0.33 -10.90
C SER A 30 -7.79 1.04 -10.79
N CYS A 31 -8.83 1.17 -9.95
CA CYS A 31 -9.45 2.45 -9.63
C CYS A 31 -8.47 3.35 -8.86
N ALA A 32 -7.74 2.79 -7.90
CA ALA A 32 -6.74 3.55 -7.16
C ALA A 32 -5.61 4.07 -8.08
N GLU A 33 -5.10 3.26 -9.00
CA GLU A 33 -4.11 3.72 -9.99
C GLU A 33 -4.60 4.89 -10.84
N LYS A 34 -5.87 4.84 -11.28
CA LYS A 34 -6.50 5.90 -12.08
C LYS A 34 -6.60 7.20 -11.27
N ASP A 35 -7.12 7.12 -10.04
CA ASP A 35 -7.24 8.29 -9.16
C ASP A 35 -5.91 8.93 -8.82
N LEU A 36 -4.89 8.09 -8.59
CA LEU A 36 -3.55 8.56 -8.30
C LEU A 36 -2.84 9.08 -9.55
N SER A 37 -3.37 8.77 -10.75
CA SER A 37 -2.71 9.00 -12.04
C SER A 37 -1.31 8.36 -12.07
N PHE A 38 -1.20 7.17 -11.48
CA PHE A 38 0.05 6.44 -11.30
C PHE A 38 -0.19 4.94 -11.47
N LYS A 39 0.65 4.29 -12.27
CA LYS A 39 0.63 2.83 -12.43
C LYS A 39 1.51 2.19 -11.38
N PHE A 40 0.95 1.26 -10.61
CA PHE A 40 1.72 0.57 -9.59
C PHE A 40 2.75 -0.37 -10.24
N PRO A 41 3.97 -0.47 -9.69
CA PRO A 41 4.91 -1.50 -10.11
C PRO A 41 4.31 -2.89 -9.93
N ALA A 42 4.65 -3.81 -10.83
CA ALA A 42 4.07 -5.17 -10.85
C ALA A 42 4.20 -5.89 -9.50
N GLN A 43 5.33 -5.74 -8.81
CA GLN A 43 5.56 -6.34 -7.49
C GLN A 43 4.66 -5.74 -6.41
N TYR A 44 4.46 -4.42 -6.42
CA TYR A 44 3.56 -3.74 -5.49
C TYR A 44 2.10 -4.12 -5.74
N ARG A 45 1.71 -4.21 -7.01
CA ARG A 45 0.37 -4.68 -7.40
C ARG A 45 0.13 -6.12 -6.90
N LYS A 46 1.11 -7.01 -7.09
CA LYS A 46 1.03 -8.39 -6.60
C LYS A 46 0.90 -8.46 -5.08
N PHE A 47 1.73 -7.70 -4.37
CA PHE A 47 1.61 -7.56 -2.91
C PHE A 47 0.21 -7.07 -2.50
N MET A 48 -0.31 -6.04 -3.16
CA MET A 48 -1.64 -5.49 -2.91
C MET A 48 -2.72 -6.57 -2.98
N LEU A 49 -2.70 -7.39 -4.02
CA LEU A 49 -3.73 -8.39 -4.27
C LEU A 49 -3.60 -9.64 -3.41
N GLU A 50 -2.39 -9.97 -2.95
CA GLU A 50 -2.13 -11.27 -2.33
C GLU A 50 -1.79 -11.22 -0.83
N ALA A 51 -1.26 -10.12 -0.31
CA ALA A 51 -0.72 -10.05 1.06
C ALA A 51 -0.99 -8.74 1.79
N SER A 52 -1.73 -7.79 1.20
CA SER A 52 -2.01 -6.50 1.83
C SER A 52 -2.91 -6.56 3.07
N CYS A 53 -3.57 -7.70 3.29
CA CYS A 53 -4.35 -7.97 4.49
C CYS A 53 -3.49 -8.45 5.68
N VAL A 54 -2.22 -8.74 5.45
CA VAL A 54 -1.31 -9.25 6.49
C VAL A 54 -1.00 -8.14 7.50
N THR A 55 -1.13 -8.47 8.77
CA THR A 55 -0.67 -7.63 9.88
C THR A 55 0.61 -8.23 10.45
N PHE A 56 1.68 -7.43 10.50
CA PHE A 56 2.96 -7.86 11.08
C PHE A 56 3.78 -6.67 11.55
N GLY A 57 4.18 -6.67 12.83
CA GLY A 57 5.01 -5.62 13.41
C GLY A 57 4.31 -4.25 13.50
N VAL A 58 5.08 -3.17 13.36
CA VAL A 58 4.64 -1.78 13.63
C VAL A 58 4.52 -0.90 12.39
N ARG A 59 4.71 -1.45 11.19
CA ARG A 59 4.67 -0.70 9.93
C ARG A 59 3.44 -1.09 9.14
N GLU A 60 2.60 -0.12 8.86
CA GLU A 60 1.41 -0.30 8.04
C GLU A 60 1.67 0.22 6.62
N PRO A 61 1.49 -0.59 5.58
CA PRO A 61 1.60 -0.14 4.21
C PRO A 61 0.41 0.76 3.84
N GLY A 62 0.59 1.65 2.87
CA GLY A 62 -0.54 2.40 2.28
C GLY A 62 -1.42 1.46 1.45
N LEU A 63 -2.70 1.35 1.79
CA LEU A 63 -3.67 0.42 1.22
C LEU A 63 -4.74 1.13 0.36
N VAL A 64 -5.48 0.37 -0.46
CA VAL A 64 -6.45 0.92 -1.44
C VAL A 64 -7.92 0.54 -1.20
N LEU A 65 -8.22 -0.17 -0.11
CA LEU A 65 -9.59 -0.55 0.23
C LEU A 65 -10.48 0.70 0.48
N PRO A 66 -11.77 0.65 0.12
CA PRO A 66 -12.68 1.78 0.15
C PRO A 66 -12.99 2.29 1.58
N ASP A 67 -12.95 1.43 2.59
CA ASP A 67 -13.35 1.74 3.98
C ASP A 67 -12.19 1.83 4.96
N LEU A 68 -11.00 2.20 4.48
CA LEU A 68 -9.82 2.33 5.33
C LEU A 68 -9.86 3.59 6.18
N GLN A 69 -9.24 3.49 7.35
CA GLN A 69 -8.88 4.66 8.13
C GLN A 69 -7.98 5.59 7.29
N PRO A 70 -8.12 6.93 7.42
CA PRO A 70 -7.44 7.88 6.56
C PRO A 70 -5.92 7.71 6.49
N TYR A 71 -5.29 7.32 7.61
CA TYR A 71 -3.84 7.14 7.73
C TYR A 71 -3.30 5.90 7.00
N CYS A 72 -4.16 4.93 6.66
CA CYS A 72 -3.80 3.76 5.85
C CYS A 72 -4.34 3.86 4.41
N CYS A 73 -5.19 4.84 4.09
CA CYS A 73 -5.77 4.98 2.76
C CYS A 73 -4.82 5.74 1.81
N LEU A 74 -4.17 5.03 0.89
CA LEU A 74 -3.18 5.60 -0.03
C LEU A 74 -3.74 6.73 -0.89
N ARG A 75 -4.99 6.61 -1.35
CA ARG A 75 -5.69 7.67 -2.11
C ARG A 75 -5.81 8.95 -1.28
N ARG A 76 -6.18 8.81 -0.01
CA ARG A 76 -6.37 9.93 0.90
C ARG A 76 -5.03 10.58 1.25
N MET A 77 -4.04 9.78 1.65
CA MET A 77 -2.68 10.26 1.92
C MET A 77 -2.10 11.04 0.74
N THR A 78 -2.27 10.51 -0.48
CA THR A 78 -1.79 11.20 -1.70
C THR A 78 -2.49 12.52 -1.94
N LYS A 79 -3.81 12.57 -1.74
CA LYS A 79 -4.60 13.79 -1.90
C LYS A 79 -4.20 14.85 -0.87
N ASP A 80 -4.07 14.47 0.39
CA ASP A 80 -3.74 15.38 1.49
C ASP A 80 -2.30 15.91 1.35
N GLY A 81 -1.36 15.07 0.90
CA GLY A 81 -0.01 15.49 0.54
C GLY A 81 -0.01 16.55 -0.57
N ARG A 82 -0.70 16.28 -1.69
CA ARG A 82 -0.81 17.23 -2.81
C ARG A 82 -1.41 18.57 -2.39
N GLN A 83 -2.45 18.56 -1.54
CA GLN A 83 -3.06 19.78 -1.01
C GLN A 83 -2.10 20.58 -0.12
N SER A 84 -1.19 19.90 0.56
CA SER A 84 -0.18 20.51 1.43
C SER A 84 1.07 20.97 0.67
N GLY A 85 1.07 20.90 -0.68
CA GLY A 85 2.25 21.21 -1.51
C GLY A 85 3.31 20.11 -1.50
N VAL A 86 2.99 18.94 -0.92
CA VAL A 86 3.88 17.79 -0.82
C VAL A 86 3.60 16.82 -1.97
N HIS A 87 4.57 16.67 -2.86
CA HIS A 87 4.51 15.59 -3.86
C HIS A 87 4.95 14.28 -3.22
N ILE A 88 4.00 13.35 -3.09
CA ILE A 88 4.29 11.99 -2.66
C ILE A 88 4.90 11.26 -3.86
N LEU A 89 6.24 11.17 -3.87
CA LEU A 89 6.96 10.30 -4.77
C LEU A 89 7.05 8.92 -4.13
N THR A 90 6.51 7.92 -4.80
CA THR A 90 6.64 6.52 -4.41
C THR A 90 8.07 6.06 -4.74
N SER A 91 8.99 6.25 -3.79
CA SER A 91 10.34 5.71 -3.92
C SER A 91 10.38 4.26 -3.43
N PHE A 92 10.90 3.37 -4.26
CA PHE A 92 11.15 1.96 -3.95
C PHE A 92 12.65 1.75 -3.66
N ASP A 93 13.19 2.47 -2.67
CA ASP A 93 14.58 2.24 -2.21
C ASP A 93 14.73 0.93 -1.40
N HIS A 94 13.60 0.26 -1.11
CA HIS A 94 13.55 -1.05 -0.48
C HIS A 94 12.46 -1.92 -1.11
N PRO A 95 12.66 -3.25 -1.22
CA PRO A 95 11.81 -4.12 -2.04
C PRO A 95 10.33 -4.20 -1.62
N MET A 96 9.95 -3.65 -0.46
CA MET A 96 8.59 -3.78 0.08
C MET A 96 8.08 -2.54 0.83
N ALA A 97 8.84 -1.44 0.85
CA ALA A 97 8.44 -0.24 1.57
C ALA A 97 8.13 0.87 0.57
N LEU A 98 6.85 1.19 0.42
CA LEU A 98 6.44 2.45 -0.18
C LEU A 98 6.85 3.55 0.80
N THR A 99 8.05 4.11 0.62
CA THR A 99 8.50 5.22 1.47
C THR A 99 7.87 6.48 0.91
N LEU A 100 6.89 7.05 1.64
CA LEU A 100 6.38 8.38 1.37
C LEU A 100 7.49 9.39 1.68
N ILE A 101 8.25 9.80 0.66
CA ILE A 101 9.15 10.93 0.80
C ILE A 101 8.36 12.18 0.45
N ALA A 102 8.06 12.97 1.47
CA ALA A 102 7.45 14.27 1.33
C ALA A 102 8.53 15.31 0.96
N TYR A 103 8.44 15.89 -0.24
CA TYR A 103 9.22 17.08 -0.59
C TYR A 103 8.30 18.30 -0.64
N SER A 104 8.67 19.36 0.08
CA SER A 104 8.11 20.72 -0.08
C SER A 104 8.96 21.47 -1.09
N HIS A 105 8.33 22.16 -2.04
CA HIS A 105 8.96 23.31 -2.70
C HIS A 105 8.98 24.52 -1.77
#